data_AF-A0A212IZ20-F1
#
_entry.id   AF-A0A212IZ20-F1
#
_cell.length_a   1.000
_cell.length_b   1.000
_cell.length_c   1.000
_cell.angle_alpha   90.00
_cell.angle_beta   90.00
_cell.angle_gamma   90.00
#
_symmetry.space_group_name_H-M   'P 1'
#
loop_
_entity.id
_entity.type
_entity.pdbx_description
1 polymer ?
#
loop_
_entity_poly.entity_id
_entity_poly.type
_entity_poly.pdbx_seq_one_letter_code
_entity_poly.pdbx_strand_id
1 'polypeptide(L)'
;MNAYRSYMDRAELSAEGHKKLMRALERPPARRGSHAARWGLAAACLALACLAGWGFAQGRIGRWSGVTPPPVAGVTPTPTAAPTVQPSAGDPYVLSISGGDVELPGLRRVRYGGGSEMAASIAFPDGWFEEVLTREELLYLLGGPGAERAPAALLWGDYDVTGKAIYDGEGNLWRTVLTGVSRTDGRNSFTLTARPGAIPEDCLVDPKQASTEINGIQVYGSNRGRYGWDDSGAMGYIYKITLLAGEAGLRLEVYNMDEGRARELANAGANWFATAEQALWLDQTVPGEIPEWRSEELTLTEARTEELGRYLPESVPAGYSFEWAWRELGQGRDWLSARWNRGLREIEVTVTREGYSTEDPIPRGDLTAEAVLARLEYVDSDAGDAPGWRGRFAVRYPDGVTAEYAVKGLSEEQAAALAN
;
A
#
# COMPACT_ATOMS: atom_id res chain seq x y z
N MET A 1 5.37 -22.37 -23.80
CA MET A 1 6.03 -23.17 -22.74
C MET A 1 7.10 -24.17 -23.21
N ASN A 2 7.19 -24.54 -24.50
CA ASN A 2 8.15 -25.56 -24.96
C ASN A 2 9.63 -25.10 -24.98
N ALA A 3 9.90 -23.79 -25.11
CA ALA A 3 11.27 -23.27 -25.16
C ALA A 3 12.00 -23.31 -23.79
N TYR A 4 11.25 -23.21 -22.68
CA TYR A 4 11.81 -23.22 -21.33
C TYR A 4 12.18 -24.63 -20.85
N ARG A 5 11.32 -25.63 -21.11
CA ARG A 5 11.62 -27.05 -20.83
C ARG A 5 12.85 -27.52 -21.61
N SER A 6 12.93 -27.17 -22.90
CA SER A 6 14.09 -27.49 -23.73
C SER A 6 15.39 -26.80 -23.26
N TYR A 7 15.33 -25.67 -22.57
CA TYR A 7 16.51 -25.03 -21.96
C TYR A 7 16.98 -25.78 -20.70
N MET A 8 16.05 -26.15 -19.81
CA MET A 8 16.37 -26.87 -18.58
C MET A 8 16.87 -28.30 -18.85
N ASP A 9 16.31 -29.00 -19.83
CA ASP A 9 16.75 -30.34 -20.23
C ASP A 9 18.17 -30.35 -20.87
N ARG A 10 18.67 -29.18 -21.29
CA ARG A 10 20.03 -29.01 -21.83
C ARG A 10 21.05 -28.53 -20.79
N ALA A 11 20.60 -28.18 -19.60
CA ALA A 11 21.44 -27.70 -18.52
C ALA A 11 21.92 -28.89 -17.65
N GLU A 12 22.67 -29.81 -18.23
CA GLU A 12 23.35 -30.86 -17.45
C GLU A 12 24.72 -30.37 -16.99
N LEU A 13 24.96 -30.40 -15.67
CA LEU A 13 26.30 -30.21 -15.12
C LEU A 13 27.18 -31.38 -15.55
N SER A 14 28.35 -31.09 -16.13
CA SER A 14 29.32 -32.15 -16.42
C SER A 14 29.69 -32.91 -15.13
N ALA A 15 29.99 -34.21 -15.24
CA ALA A 15 30.38 -35.03 -14.09
C ALA A 15 31.58 -34.44 -13.31
N GLU A 16 32.45 -33.70 -14.02
CA GLU A 16 33.58 -32.98 -13.43
C GLU A 16 33.15 -31.69 -12.72
N GLY A 17 32.18 -30.96 -13.26
CA GLY A 17 31.54 -29.83 -12.59
C GLY A 17 30.81 -30.26 -11.31
N HIS A 18 30.09 -31.37 -11.36
CA HIS A 18 29.39 -31.93 -10.19
C HIS A 18 30.39 -32.34 -9.10
N LYS A 19 31.47 -33.06 -9.45
CA LYS A 19 32.54 -33.40 -8.49
C LYS A 19 33.22 -32.17 -7.89
N LYS A 20 33.40 -31.11 -8.66
CA LYS A 20 34.04 -29.87 -8.19
C LYS A 20 33.15 -29.10 -7.22
N LEU A 21 31.83 -29.11 -7.45
CA LEU A 21 30.84 -28.51 -6.57
C LEU A 21 30.76 -29.27 -5.23
N MET A 22 30.66 -30.60 -5.28
CA MET A 22 30.59 -31.42 -4.06
C MET A 22 31.87 -31.29 -3.21
N ARG A 23 33.06 -31.23 -3.84
CA ARG A 23 34.33 -30.96 -3.14
C ARG A 23 34.41 -29.58 -2.52
N ALA A 24 33.67 -28.58 -3.03
CA ALA A 24 33.64 -27.24 -2.46
C ALA A 24 32.73 -27.17 -1.23
N LEU A 25 31.67 -27.98 -1.20
CA LEU A 25 30.71 -28.05 -0.10
C LEU A 25 31.24 -28.85 1.10
N GLU A 26 32.19 -29.76 0.90
CA GLU A 26 32.82 -30.57 1.96
C GLU A 26 33.94 -29.82 2.73
N ARG A 27 34.29 -28.58 2.35
CA ARG A 27 35.34 -27.81 3.05
C ARG A 27 34.74 -26.93 4.16
N PRO A 28 35.20 -27.03 5.42
CA PRO A 28 34.83 -26.05 6.44
C PRO A 28 35.44 -24.67 6.10
N PRO A 29 34.78 -23.57 6.48
CA PRO A 29 35.18 -22.23 6.06
C PRO A 29 36.56 -21.85 6.62
N ALA A 30 37.48 -21.49 5.73
CA ALA A 30 38.80 -20.99 6.09
C ALA A 30 38.69 -19.60 6.75
N ARG A 31 39.27 -19.45 7.96
CA ARG A 31 39.42 -18.17 8.66
C ARG A 31 40.17 -17.17 7.76
N ARG A 32 39.48 -16.11 7.33
CA ARG A 32 40.09 -15.00 6.56
C ARG A 32 40.82 -14.04 7.49
N GLY A 33 42.09 -13.78 7.18
CA GLY A 33 42.89 -12.72 7.79
C GLY A 33 42.35 -11.32 7.44
N SER A 34 42.54 -10.38 8.37
CA SER A 34 41.91 -9.06 8.38
C SER A 34 42.46 -8.11 7.30
N HIS A 35 41.58 -7.60 6.44
CA HIS A 35 41.80 -6.41 5.59
C HIS A 35 41.33 -5.11 6.27
N ALA A 36 41.32 -5.07 7.60
CA ALA A 36 40.66 -4.02 8.40
C ALA A 36 41.28 -2.61 8.30
N ALA A 37 42.48 -2.45 7.72
CA ALA A 37 43.14 -1.14 7.71
C ALA A 37 42.75 -0.21 6.54
N ARG A 38 41.99 -0.68 5.53
CA ARG A 38 41.65 0.14 4.34
C ARG A 38 40.22 0.71 4.31
N TRP A 39 39.38 0.38 5.31
CA TRP A 39 37.98 0.82 5.36
C TRP A 39 37.59 1.58 6.64
N GLY A 40 38.54 1.80 7.56
CA GLY A 40 38.27 2.42 8.87
C GLY A 40 37.76 3.87 8.81
N LEU A 41 38.11 4.64 7.78
CA LEU A 41 37.70 6.04 7.65
C LEU A 41 36.31 6.22 7.01
N ALA A 42 35.86 5.28 6.17
CA ALA A 42 34.51 5.28 5.60
C ALA A 42 33.46 4.72 6.57
N ALA A 43 33.86 3.77 7.44
CA ALA A 43 32.99 3.19 8.46
C ALA A 43 32.67 4.15 9.61
N ALA A 44 33.57 5.08 9.95
CA ALA A 44 33.36 6.05 11.04
C ALA A 44 32.28 7.11 10.70
N CYS A 45 32.21 7.56 9.44
CA CYS A 45 31.20 8.54 9.01
C CYS A 45 29.80 7.91 8.88
N LEU A 46 29.72 6.64 8.45
CA LEU A 46 28.46 5.89 8.44
C LEU A 46 27.99 5.56 9.86
N ALA A 47 28.90 5.26 10.79
CA ALA A 47 28.54 5.02 12.19
C ALA A 47 27.98 6.26 12.89
N LEU A 48 28.48 7.46 12.60
CA LEU A 48 27.94 8.70 13.18
C LEU A 48 26.57 9.07 12.61
N ALA A 49 26.31 8.82 11.33
CA ALA A 49 24.99 9.00 10.73
C ALA A 49 23.97 7.95 11.23
N CYS A 50 24.40 6.70 11.43
CA CYS A 50 23.56 5.66 12.01
C CYS A 50 23.28 5.89 13.50
N LEU A 51 24.23 6.38 14.30
CA LEU A 51 24.01 6.63 15.73
C LEU A 51 23.11 7.85 16.01
N ALA A 52 23.12 8.87 15.13
CA ALA A 52 22.19 9.99 15.23
C ALA A 52 20.75 9.59 14.86
N GLY A 53 20.56 8.65 13.91
CA GLY A 53 19.25 8.09 13.58
C GLY A 53 18.74 7.03 14.57
N TRP A 54 19.65 6.30 15.23
CA TRP A 54 19.29 5.22 16.16
C TRP A 54 18.85 5.71 17.55
N GLY A 55 19.29 6.91 17.97
CA GLY A 55 18.92 7.50 19.25
C GLY A 55 17.43 7.86 19.38
N PHE A 56 16.73 8.09 18.27
CA PHE A 56 15.30 8.42 18.25
C PHE A 56 14.37 7.24 17.97
N ALA A 57 14.91 6.08 17.55
CA ALA A 57 14.13 4.90 17.15
C ALA A 57 14.15 3.76 18.19
N GLN A 58 14.65 3.99 19.40
CA GLN A 58 14.76 2.97 20.46
C GLN A 58 13.54 2.88 21.39
N GLY A 59 12.43 3.56 21.08
CA GLY A 59 11.14 3.30 21.70
C GLY A 59 10.15 2.77 20.67
N ARG A 60 9.83 1.48 20.71
CA ARG A 60 8.81 0.77 19.89
C ARG A 60 9.23 0.25 18.50
N ILE A 61 10.20 -0.65 18.45
CA ILE A 61 10.25 -1.65 17.35
C ILE A 61 9.89 -3.01 17.96
N GLY A 62 8.59 -3.31 17.96
CA GLY A 62 8.07 -4.65 18.19
C GLY A 62 8.55 -5.58 17.08
N ARG A 63 9.01 -6.76 17.48
CA ARG A 63 9.63 -7.75 16.61
C ARG A 63 8.54 -8.50 15.84
N TRP A 64 8.22 -8.06 14.62
CA TRP A 64 7.29 -8.78 13.75
C TRP A 64 7.96 -10.04 13.16
N SER A 65 7.39 -11.20 13.48
CA SER A 65 7.72 -12.48 12.85
C SER A 65 6.93 -12.58 11.54
N GLY A 66 7.56 -13.07 10.47
CA GLY A 66 7.06 -12.91 9.12
C GLY A 66 5.66 -13.47 8.89
N VAL A 67 4.69 -12.58 8.71
CA VAL A 67 3.45 -12.83 8.00
C VAL A 67 3.74 -12.58 6.52
N THR A 68 3.88 -13.64 5.75
CA THR A 68 3.76 -13.54 4.29
C THR A 68 2.30 -13.18 3.99
N PRO A 69 1.99 -12.02 3.40
CA PRO A 69 0.64 -11.82 2.86
C PRO A 69 0.38 -12.92 1.84
N PRO A 70 -0.86 -13.44 1.73
CA PRO A 70 -1.18 -14.44 0.72
C PRO A 70 -0.77 -13.92 -0.67
N PRO A 71 -0.32 -14.78 -1.59
CA PRO A 71 -0.02 -14.37 -2.94
C PRO A 71 -1.31 -13.83 -3.56
N VAL A 72 -1.40 -12.51 -3.69
CA VAL A 72 -2.37 -11.86 -4.56
C VAL A 72 -1.98 -12.30 -5.98
N ALA A 73 -2.74 -13.25 -6.52
CA ALA A 73 -2.63 -13.63 -7.91
C ALA A 73 -2.90 -12.38 -8.75
N GLY A 74 -1.85 -11.76 -9.28
CA GLY A 74 -1.88 -10.76 -10.35
C GLY A 74 -3.10 -9.83 -10.36
N VAL A 75 -3.44 -9.22 -9.23
CA VAL A 75 -4.32 -8.05 -9.27
C VAL A 75 -3.40 -6.90 -9.66
N THR A 76 -3.30 -6.67 -10.96
CA THR A 76 -3.08 -5.31 -11.46
C THR A 76 -4.02 -4.43 -10.63
N PRO A 77 -3.58 -3.37 -9.96
CA PRO A 77 -4.52 -2.46 -9.34
C PRO A 77 -5.36 -1.91 -10.49
N THR A 78 -6.52 -2.51 -10.72
CA THR A 78 -7.62 -1.81 -11.36
C THR A 78 -7.87 -0.66 -10.40
N PRO A 79 -7.70 0.61 -10.79
CA PRO A 79 -8.25 1.68 -9.99
C PRO A 79 -9.75 1.35 -9.91
N THR A 80 -10.19 0.88 -8.76
CA THR A 80 -11.60 0.92 -8.42
C THR A 80 -11.95 2.38 -8.60
N ALA A 81 -12.75 2.68 -9.63
CA ALA A 81 -13.41 3.95 -9.72
C ALA A 81 -14.13 4.09 -8.37
N ALA A 82 -13.58 4.93 -7.48
CA ALA A 82 -14.35 5.43 -6.37
C ALA A 82 -15.68 5.87 -6.97
N PRO A 83 -16.84 5.51 -6.40
CA PRO A 83 -18.12 5.90 -6.96
C PRO A 83 -18.04 7.37 -7.30
N THR A 84 -18.16 7.68 -8.60
CA THR A 84 -18.10 9.05 -9.11
C THR A 84 -19.36 9.74 -8.62
N VAL A 85 -19.33 10.18 -7.36
CA VAL A 85 -20.23 11.22 -6.89
C VAL A 85 -19.75 12.45 -7.65
N GLN A 86 -20.40 12.73 -8.79
CA GLN A 86 -20.22 14.00 -9.47
C GLN A 86 -20.54 15.09 -8.44
N PRO A 87 -19.56 15.94 -8.08
CA PRO A 87 -19.81 16.99 -7.12
C PRO A 87 -20.85 17.94 -7.70
N SER A 88 -21.94 18.14 -6.98
CA SER A 88 -22.85 19.22 -7.30
C SER A 88 -22.15 20.54 -6.97
N ALA A 89 -22.32 21.56 -7.81
CA ALA A 89 -21.80 22.89 -7.52
C ALA A 89 -22.36 23.35 -6.16
N GLY A 90 -21.50 23.45 -5.14
CA GLY A 90 -21.87 23.72 -3.75
C GLY A 90 -21.55 22.60 -2.74
N ASP A 91 -20.94 21.49 -3.18
CA ASP A 91 -20.42 20.47 -2.26
C ASP A 91 -19.31 21.05 -1.35
N PRO A 92 -19.48 21.04 -0.01
CA PRO A 92 -18.50 21.59 0.92
C PRO A 92 -17.17 20.84 0.94
N TYR A 93 -17.06 19.68 0.30
CA TYR A 93 -15.82 18.88 0.22
C TYR A 93 -15.12 18.94 -1.14
N VAL A 94 -15.67 19.74 -2.07
CA VAL A 94 -15.12 19.87 -3.42
C VAL A 94 -14.69 21.29 -3.72
N LEU A 95 -13.40 21.41 -4.02
CA LEU A 95 -12.81 22.63 -4.53
C LEU A 95 -12.93 22.70 -6.06
N SER A 96 -14.09 23.14 -6.53
CA SER A 96 -14.31 23.53 -7.93
C SER A 96 -14.03 25.01 -8.10
N ILE A 97 -13.03 25.37 -8.91
CA ILE A 97 -12.73 26.79 -9.19
C ILE A 97 -12.94 27.07 -10.68
N SER A 98 -13.63 28.18 -10.96
CA SER A 98 -13.72 28.75 -12.30
C SER A 98 -12.36 29.35 -12.64
N GLY A 99 -11.73 28.88 -13.72
CA GLY A 99 -10.44 29.40 -14.17
C GLY A 99 -10.46 30.92 -14.30
N GLY A 100 -9.66 31.60 -13.47
CA GLY A 100 -9.27 32.99 -13.69
C GLY A 100 -8.00 33.01 -14.53
N ASP A 101 -7.90 33.98 -15.44
CA ASP A 101 -6.66 34.23 -16.17
C ASP A 101 -5.58 34.64 -15.17
N VAL A 102 -4.61 33.76 -14.95
CA VAL A 102 -3.39 34.08 -14.22
C VAL A 102 -2.25 34.13 -15.21
N GLU A 103 -1.69 35.31 -15.42
CA GLU A 103 -0.37 35.40 -16.04
C GLU A 103 0.63 34.68 -15.14
N LEU A 104 1.23 33.62 -15.66
CA LEU A 104 2.35 32.89 -15.03
C LEU A 104 3.66 33.25 -15.72
N PRO A 105 4.20 34.48 -15.54
CA PRO A 105 5.45 34.86 -16.17
C PRO A 105 6.60 34.01 -15.63
N GLY A 106 7.23 33.23 -16.51
CA GLY A 106 8.55 32.65 -16.28
C GLY A 106 8.61 31.38 -15.43
N LEU A 107 7.62 30.47 -15.53
CA LEU A 107 7.71 29.14 -14.91
C LEU A 107 9.06 28.48 -15.26
N ARG A 108 9.85 28.15 -14.23
CA ARG A 108 11.09 27.40 -14.42
C ARG A 108 10.75 25.97 -14.83
N ARG A 109 11.47 25.47 -15.84
CA ARG A 109 11.25 24.13 -16.36
C ARG A 109 11.97 23.10 -15.50
N VAL A 110 11.23 22.11 -14.99
CA VAL A 110 11.79 20.94 -14.33
C VAL A 110 12.38 19.98 -15.36
N ARG A 111 13.51 19.36 -15.03
CA ARG A 111 14.07 18.23 -15.75
C ARG A 111 13.41 16.95 -15.25
N TYR A 112 13.04 16.08 -16.17
CA TYR A 112 12.40 14.80 -15.87
C TYR A 112 13.31 13.67 -16.35
N GLY A 113 13.60 12.74 -15.45
CA GLY A 113 14.32 11.52 -15.77
C GLY A 113 13.34 10.39 -16.09
N GLY A 114 13.69 9.56 -17.08
CA GLY A 114 12.88 8.41 -17.47
C GLY A 114 13.45 7.09 -16.93
N GLY A 115 12.60 6.11 -16.70
CA GLY A 115 13.02 4.77 -16.29
C GLY A 115 11.89 3.90 -15.79
N SER A 116 12.21 2.63 -15.52
CA SER A 116 11.31 1.74 -14.79
C SER A 116 11.32 2.12 -13.32
N GLU A 117 10.15 2.13 -12.71
CA GLU A 117 10.00 2.25 -11.27
C GLU A 117 10.43 0.96 -10.56
N MET A 118 10.72 1.11 -9.28
CA MET A 118 10.96 0.02 -8.37
C MET A 118 9.80 -0.11 -7.39
N ALA A 119 9.30 -1.33 -7.22
CA ALA A 119 8.32 -1.65 -6.19
C ALA A 119 8.89 -1.29 -4.80
N ALA A 120 8.10 -0.53 -4.07
CA ALA A 120 8.29 -0.14 -2.69
C ALA A 120 7.01 -0.47 -1.90
N SER A 121 7.04 -0.28 -0.60
CA SER A 121 5.91 -0.55 0.28
C SER A 121 5.47 0.75 0.95
N ILE A 122 4.15 0.93 1.03
CA ILE A 122 3.53 1.93 1.88
C ILE A 122 2.74 1.14 2.92
N ALA A 123 3.23 1.17 4.16
CA ALA A 123 2.43 0.77 5.31
C ALA A 123 1.82 2.04 5.92
N PHE A 124 0.54 1.99 6.24
CA PHE A 124 -0.09 3.03 7.03
C PHE A 124 0.40 2.92 8.49
N PRO A 125 0.42 4.03 9.26
CA PRO A 125 0.76 3.98 10.67
C PRO A 125 -0.28 3.18 11.45
N ASP A 126 0.13 2.67 12.63
CA ASP A 126 -0.77 1.96 13.52
C ASP A 126 -1.98 2.81 13.88
N GLY A 127 -3.16 2.21 13.87
CA GLY A 127 -4.40 2.89 14.22
C GLY A 127 -4.88 3.95 13.23
N TRP A 128 -4.29 4.02 12.03
CA TRP A 128 -4.60 5.10 11.08
C TRP A 128 -6.09 5.29 10.81
N PHE A 129 -6.46 6.53 10.59
CA PHE A 129 -7.80 6.90 10.15
C PHE A 129 -7.75 8.12 9.23
N GLU A 130 -8.83 8.34 8.50
CA GLU A 130 -8.96 9.38 7.50
C GLU A 130 -10.13 10.32 7.81
N GLU A 131 -9.93 11.60 7.49
CA GLU A 131 -11.00 12.59 7.46
C GLU A 131 -10.99 13.29 6.10
N VAL A 132 -12.17 13.50 5.53
CA VAL A 132 -12.34 14.23 4.27
C VAL A 132 -12.13 15.71 4.55
N LEU A 133 -11.30 16.37 3.73
CA LEU A 133 -11.05 17.80 3.85
C LEU A 133 -12.18 18.59 3.22
N THR A 134 -12.64 19.61 3.94
CA THR A 134 -13.55 20.63 3.44
C THR A 134 -12.87 21.52 2.41
N ARG A 135 -13.67 22.26 1.66
CA ARG A 135 -13.23 23.24 0.67
C ARG A 135 -12.37 24.34 1.30
N GLU A 136 -12.74 24.81 2.49
CA GLU A 136 -11.95 25.78 3.23
C GLU A 136 -10.58 25.22 3.62
N GLU A 137 -10.54 23.99 4.14
CA GLU A 137 -9.28 23.32 4.52
C GLU A 137 -8.39 23.03 3.33
N LEU A 138 -8.95 22.60 2.19
CA LEU A 138 -8.23 22.41 0.94
C LEU A 138 -7.55 23.70 0.47
N LEU A 139 -8.27 24.83 0.51
CA LEU A 139 -7.70 26.13 0.14
C LEU A 139 -6.61 26.55 1.12
N TYR A 140 -6.89 26.46 2.42
CA TYR A 140 -5.92 26.80 3.45
C TYR A 140 -4.63 25.99 3.29
N LEU A 141 -4.74 24.68 3.07
CA LEU A 141 -3.59 23.79 2.88
C LEU A 141 -2.66 24.25 1.74
N LEU A 142 -3.21 24.77 0.65
CA LEU A 142 -2.45 25.15 -0.56
C LEU A 142 -1.69 26.47 -0.45
N GLY A 143 -2.05 27.36 0.48
CA GLY A 143 -1.44 28.71 0.53
C GLY A 143 -1.73 29.55 1.78
N GLY A 144 -2.35 28.99 2.81
CA GLY A 144 -2.68 29.67 4.06
C GLY A 144 -3.85 30.64 3.92
N PRO A 145 -3.97 31.63 4.82
CA PRO A 145 -4.98 32.69 4.72
C PRO A 145 -4.88 33.44 3.38
N GLY A 146 -5.97 33.52 2.62
CA GLY A 146 -5.99 34.22 1.32
C GLY A 146 -5.44 33.40 0.15
N ALA A 147 -5.53 32.07 0.21
CA ALA A 147 -5.04 31.14 -0.82
C ALA A 147 -5.92 31.04 -2.08
N GLU A 148 -6.82 31.98 -2.36
CA GLU A 148 -7.79 31.87 -3.47
C GLU A 148 -7.11 31.80 -4.84
N ARG A 149 -5.86 32.29 -4.92
CA ARG A 149 -5.04 32.26 -6.15
C ARG A 149 -4.32 30.94 -6.38
N ALA A 150 -4.17 30.09 -5.36
CA ALA A 150 -3.36 28.88 -5.45
C ALA A 150 -3.82 27.96 -6.59
N PRO A 151 -5.12 27.64 -6.74
CA PRO A 151 -5.53 26.67 -7.74
C PRO A 151 -5.39 27.20 -9.18
N ALA A 152 -5.54 28.51 -9.37
CA ALA A 152 -5.27 29.13 -10.67
C ALA A 152 -3.75 29.12 -11.00
N ALA A 153 -2.89 29.38 -10.00
CA ALA A 153 -1.44 29.29 -10.17
C ALA A 153 -0.93 27.87 -10.42
N LEU A 154 -1.64 26.88 -9.88
CA LEU A 154 -1.42 25.45 -10.10
C LEU A 154 -2.05 24.94 -11.41
N LEU A 155 -2.76 25.80 -12.15
CA LEU A 155 -3.47 25.49 -13.39
C LEU A 155 -4.59 24.44 -13.22
N TRP A 156 -5.24 24.41 -12.05
CA TRP A 156 -6.32 23.48 -11.69
C TRP A 156 -7.73 23.99 -12.02
N GLY A 157 -7.85 25.07 -12.80
CA GLY A 157 -9.12 25.75 -13.09
C GLY A 157 -10.16 24.92 -13.86
N ASP A 158 -9.80 23.74 -14.37
CA ASP A 158 -10.69 22.79 -15.04
C ASP A 158 -10.88 21.48 -14.24
N TYR A 159 -10.38 21.41 -13.00
CA TYR A 159 -10.46 20.23 -12.15
C TYR A 159 -11.43 20.44 -10.99
N ASP A 160 -12.11 19.37 -10.60
CA ASP A 160 -12.71 19.24 -9.28
C ASP A 160 -11.71 18.57 -8.36
N VAL A 161 -11.37 19.24 -7.25
CA VAL A 161 -10.36 18.76 -6.30
C VAL A 161 -11.03 18.35 -5.00
N THR A 162 -10.76 17.12 -4.58
CA THR A 162 -11.09 16.59 -3.26
C THR A 162 -9.82 16.31 -2.49
N GLY A 163 -9.92 16.13 -1.17
CA GLY A 163 -8.79 15.64 -0.42
C GLY A 163 -9.17 15.03 0.91
N LYS A 164 -8.18 14.41 1.52
CA LYS A 164 -8.28 13.80 2.83
C LYS A 164 -7.01 13.99 3.62
N ALA A 165 -7.16 14.10 4.94
CA ALA A 165 -6.09 13.95 5.89
C ALA A 165 -6.05 12.51 6.39
N ILE A 166 -4.85 12.00 6.63
CA ILE A 166 -4.61 10.67 7.17
C ILE A 166 -3.77 10.84 8.43
N TYR A 167 -4.31 10.37 9.54
CA TYR A 167 -3.69 10.47 10.86
C TYR A 167 -3.17 9.09 11.30
N ASP A 168 -2.25 9.07 12.25
CA ASP A 168 -1.96 7.87 13.04
C ASP A 168 -3.03 7.67 14.14
N GLY A 169 -2.97 6.54 14.84
CA GLY A 169 -3.88 6.22 15.94
C GLY A 169 -3.76 7.11 17.18
N GLU A 170 -2.76 7.99 17.24
CA GLU A 170 -2.61 9.02 18.29
C GLU A 170 -3.15 10.39 17.82
N GLY A 171 -3.64 10.49 16.57
CA GLY A 171 -4.20 11.70 15.98
C GLY A 171 -3.17 12.64 15.34
N ASN A 172 -1.90 12.22 15.21
CA ASN A 172 -0.90 13.03 14.52
C ASN A 172 -1.07 12.92 13.00
N LEU A 173 -0.93 14.03 12.29
CA LEU A 173 -1.00 14.03 10.83
C LEU A 173 0.14 13.20 10.24
N TRP A 174 -0.20 12.10 9.57
CA TRP A 174 0.76 11.32 8.80
C TRP A 174 0.94 11.88 7.40
N ARG A 175 -0.16 12.11 6.67
CA ARG A 175 -0.13 12.73 5.34
C ARG A 175 -1.49 13.29 4.90
N THR A 176 -1.48 14.18 3.94
CA THR A 176 -2.67 14.55 3.17
C THR A 176 -2.58 14.00 1.75
N VAL A 177 -3.73 13.71 1.16
CA VAL A 177 -3.87 13.29 -0.24
C VAL A 177 -4.96 14.12 -0.88
N LEU A 178 -4.59 14.90 -1.90
CA LEU A 178 -5.51 15.66 -2.74
C LEU A 178 -5.58 15.01 -4.11
N THR A 179 -6.79 14.86 -4.65
CA THR A 179 -7.03 14.31 -5.98
C THR A 179 -7.81 15.33 -6.79
N GLY A 180 -7.28 15.68 -7.96
CA GLY A 180 -8.00 16.47 -8.95
C GLY A 180 -8.44 15.61 -10.11
N VAL A 181 -9.69 15.77 -10.55
CA VAL A 181 -10.24 15.12 -11.75
C VAL A 181 -10.78 16.19 -12.69
N SER A 182 -10.41 16.13 -13.96
CA SER A 182 -10.87 17.11 -14.96
C SER A 182 -12.38 17.02 -15.16
N ARG A 183 -13.05 18.17 -15.09
CA ARG A 183 -14.49 18.30 -15.35
C ARG A 183 -14.88 18.01 -16.81
N THR A 184 -13.93 18.14 -17.72
CA THR A 184 -14.21 18.06 -19.17
C THR A 184 -14.46 16.62 -19.60
N ASP A 185 -13.61 15.69 -19.18
CA ASP A 185 -13.66 14.29 -19.65
C ASP A 185 -13.48 13.24 -18.55
N GLY A 186 -13.15 13.64 -17.31
CA GLY A 186 -12.88 12.73 -16.21
C GLY A 186 -11.64 11.83 -16.38
N ARG A 187 -10.89 11.97 -17.49
CA ARG A 187 -9.74 11.12 -17.82
C ARG A 187 -8.42 11.73 -17.34
N ASN A 188 -8.35 13.05 -17.27
CA ASN A 188 -7.17 13.75 -16.79
C ASN A 188 -7.26 13.94 -15.27
N SER A 189 -6.16 13.69 -14.58
CA SER A 189 -6.16 13.73 -13.12
C SER A 189 -4.78 14.07 -12.55
N PHE A 190 -4.75 14.43 -11.28
CA PHE A 190 -3.53 14.51 -10.52
C PHE A 190 -3.75 14.03 -9.09
N THR A 191 -2.67 13.62 -8.45
CA THR A 191 -2.63 13.35 -7.01
C THR A 191 -1.48 14.15 -6.38
N LEU A 192 -1.80 14.96 -5.38
CA LEU A 192 -0.83 15.63 -4.51
C LEU A 192 -0.82 14.92 -3.16
N THR A 193 0.30 14.32 -2.80
CA THR A 193 0.52 13.76 -1.46
C THR A 193 1.49 14.66 -0.71
N ALA A 194 1.20 14.96 0.56
CA ALA A 194 2.07 15.77 1.39
C ALA A 194 2.22 15.20 2.80
N ARG A 195 3.40 15.37 3.38
CA ARG A 195 3.75 14.84 4.70
C ARG A 195 4.57 15.86 5.50
N PRO A 196 4.28 16.05 6.80
CA PRO A 196 5.13 16.82 7.68
C PRO A 196 6.54 16.22 7.83
N GLY A 197 7.57 17.04 7.68
CA GLY A 197 8.98 16.75 7.97
C GLY A 197 9.69 15.79 7.01
N ALA A 198 8.99 15.13 6.10
CA ALA A 198 9.57 14.08 5.27
C ALA A 198 8.90 13.98 3.89
N ILE A 199 9.63 13.47 2.91
CA ILE A 199 9.06 13.09 1.60
C ILE A 199 8.00 12.00 1.80
N PRO A 200 6.81 12.10 1.18
CA PRO A 200 5.78 11.08 1.26
C PRO A 200 6.23 9.73 0.69
N GLU A 201 5.84 8.64 1.35
CA GLU A 201 6.09 7.27 0.90
C GLU A 201 5.39 6.99 -0.45
N ASP A 202 6.04 6.22 -1.31
CA ASP A 202 5.49 5.74 -2.58
C ASP A 202 5.55 4.22 -2.65
N CYS A 203 4.56 3.59 -3.29
CA CYS A 203 4.62 2.16 -3.58
C CYS A 203 5.48 1.91 -4.82
N LEU A 204 5.81 2.96 -5.57
CA LEU A 204 6.66 2.91 -6.74
C LEU A 204 7.63 4.09 -6.73
N VAL A 205 8.92 3.80 -6.59
CA VAL A 205 9.98 4.81 -6.56
C VAL A 205 10.64 4.88 -7.93
N ASP A 206 10.90 6.10 -8.42
CA ASP A 206 11.64 6.34 -9.65
C ASP A 206 13.15 6.46 -9.38
N PRO A 207 13.96 5.42 -9.62
CA PRO A 207 15.40 5.46 -9.32
C PRO A 207 16.19 6.39 -10.25
N LYS A 208 15.60 6.82 -11.37
CA LYS A 208 16.25 7.61 -12.42
C LYS A 208 15.69 9.02 -12.52
N GLN A 209 15.17 9.60 -11.44
CA GLN A 209 14.73 11.00 -11.41
C GLN A 209 15.86 11.96 -11.82
N ALA A 210 15.48 13.03 -12.52
CA ALA A 210 16.37 14.15 -12.75
C ALA A 210 16.13 15.22 -11.70
N SER A 211 17.16 15.99 -11.36
CA SER A 211 17.08 17.04 -10.36
C SER A 211 17.17 18.43 -11.01
N THR A 212 16.37 19.37 -10.50
CA THR A 212 16.35 20.79 -10.90
C THR A 212 16.21 21.66 -9.66
N GLU A 213 17.08 22.65 -9.50
CA GLU A 213 16.94 23.63 -8.42
C GLU A 213 15.98 24.74 -8.85
N ILE A 214 14.96 24.99 -8.03
CA ILE A 214 14.00 26.09 -8.20
C ILE A 214 13.99 26.87 -6.88
N ASN A 215 14.41 28.14 -6.92
CA ASN A 215 14.47 29.04 -5.76
C ASN A 215 15.20 28.44 -4.53
N GLY A 216 16.31 27.73 -4.75
CA GLY A 216 17.08 27.08 -3.69
C GLY A 216 16.50 25.76 -3.18
N ILE A 217 15.33 25.34 -3.68
CA ILE A 217 14.74 24.04 -3.38
C ILE A 217 15.09 23.03 -4.47
N GLN A 218 15.56 21.86 -4.04
CA GLN A 218 15.82 20.76 -4.95
C GLN A 218 14.50 20.06 -5.31
N VAL A 219 14.12 20.16 -6.58
CA VAL A 219 12.98 19.44 -7.16
C VAL A 219 13.48 18.23 -7.93
N TYR A 220 12.91 17.06 -7.66
CA TYR A 220 13.16 15.83 -8.40
C TYR A 220 11.99 15.53 -9.33
N GLY A 221 12.27 15.34 -10.61
CA GLY A 221 11.28 15.06 -11.64
C GLY A 221 11.49 13.71 -12.31
N SER A 222 10.40 12.97 -12.52
CA SER A 222 10.36 11.75 -13.34
C SER A 222 9.22 11.79 -14.35
N ASN A 223 9.40 11.09 -15.47
CA ASN A 223 8.31 10.75 -16.39
C ASN A 223 8.20 9.22 -16.53
N ARG A 224 7.01 8.70 -16.24
CA ARG A 224 6.75 7.24 -16.12
C ARG A 224 6.46 6.56 -17.46
N GLY A 225 6.57 7.31 -18.56
CA GLY A 225 6.10 6.87 -19.87
C GLY A 225 4.59 7.03 -20.01
N ARG A 226 3.95 6.02 -20.60
CA ARG A 226 2.56 6.08 -21.07
C ARG A 226 1.70 5.02 -20.38
N TYR A 227 0.54 5.40 -19.82
CA TYR A 227 -0.35 4.53 -19.07
C TYR A 227 -1.79 4.59 -19.59
N GLY A 228 -2.45 3.43 -19.69
CA GLY A 228 -3.83 3.31 -20.16
C GLY A 228 -4.83 3.61 -19.06
N TRP A 229 -5.78 4.51 -19.30
CA TRP A 229 -6.83 4.83 -18.34
C TRP A 229 -7.99 3.83 -18.39
N ASP A 230 -8.32 3.33 -19.58
CA ASP A 230 -9.45 2.45 -19.85
C ASP A 230 -9.08 1.39 -20.90
N ASP A 231 -10.05 0.53 -21.20
CA ASP A 231 -9.92 -0.54 -22.20
C ASP A 231 -9.86 -0.01 -23.64
N SER A 232 -9.90 1.32 -23.86
CA SER A 232 -9.75 1.90 -25.21
C SER A 232 -8.33 1.77 -25.76
N GLY A 233 -7.35 1.47 -24.90
CA GLY A 233 -5.94 1.43 -25.26
C GLY A 233 -5.31 2.80 -25.48
N ALA A 234 -6.05 3.90 -25.25
CA ALA A 234 -5.50 5.24 -25.25
C ALA A 234 -4.56 5.41 -24.04
N MET A 235 -3.35 5.91 -24.31
CA MET A 235 -2.33 6.07 -23.27
C MET A 235 -2.09 7.54 -22.95
N GLY A 236 -2.20 7.90 -21.68
CA GLY A 236 -1.82 9.22 -21.16
C GLY A 236 -0.40 9.24 -20.63
N TYR A 237 0.10 10.42 -20.32
CA TYR A 237 1.45 10.68 -19.84
C TYR A 237 1.43 10.95 -18.34
N ILE A 238 2.42 10.39 -17.65
CA ILE A 238 2.59 10.61 -16.20
C ILE A 238 3.85 11.40 -15.95
N TYR A 239 3.69 12.56 -15.31
CA TYR A 239 4.78 13.41 -14.84
C TYR A 239 4.69 13.52 -13.32
N LYS A 240 5.81 13.25 -12.64
CA LYS A 240 5.89 13.29 -11.19
C LYS A 240 6.96 14.29 -10.77
N ILE A 241 6.65 15.09 -9.76
CA ILE A 241 7.64 15.90 -9.04
C ILE A 241 7.63 15.51 -7.56
N THR A 242 8.80 15.60 -6.94
CA THR A 242 8.99 15.39 -5.50
C THR A 242 9.93 16.46 -4.98
N LEU A 243 9.59 17.10 -3.86
CA LEU A 243 10.46 18.05 -3.18
C LEU A 243 10.17 18.10 -1.67
N LEU A 244 11.17 18.57 -0.93
CA LEU A 244 11.03 18.95 0.48
C LEU A 244 11.21 20.47 0.53
N ALA A 245 10.19 21.19 0.99
CA ALA A 245 10.22 22.65 1.10
C ALA A 245 9.63 23.09 2.44
N GLY A 246 10.44 23.82 3.21
CA GLY A 246 10.15 24.11 4.60
C GLY A 246 10.02 22.81 5.40
N GLU A 247 8.93 22.68 6.15
CA GLU A 247 8.60 21.50 6.96
C GLU A 247 7.68 20.51 6.24
N ALA A 248 7.45 20.66 4.94
CA ALA A 248 6.56 19.76 4.19
C ALA A 248 7.31 19.08 3.05
N GLY A 249 7.28 17.75 3.03
CA GLY A 249 7.62 16.97 1.84
C GLY A 249 6.38 16.76 1.00
N LEU A 250 6.52 16.84 -0.32
CA LEU A 250 5.40 16.67 -1.24
C LEU A 250 5.78 15.86 -2.47
N ARG A 251 4.76 15.17 -3.01
CA ARG A 251 4.79 14.50 -4.29
C ARG A 251 3.54 14.88 -5.07
N LEU A 252 3.73 15.43 -6.26
CA LEU A 252 2.64 15.67 -7.21
C LEU A 252 2.84 14.73 -8.40
N GLU A 253 1.85 13.88 -8.64
CA GLU A 253 1.76 13.02 -9.82
C GLU A 253 0.63 13.51 -10.72
N VAL A 254 0.93 13.79 -11.98
CA VAL A 254 -0.03 14.29 -12.97
C VAL A 254 -0.19 13.24 -14.06
N TYR A 255 -1.44 12.83 -14.30
CA TYR A 255 -1.85 12.07 -15.46
C TYR A 255 -2.61 12.95 -16.44
N ASN A 256 -2.14 13.04 -17.68
CA ASN A 256 -2.87 13.75 -18.72
C ASN A 256 -2.72 13.08 -20.09
N MET A 257 -3.78 13.10 -20.89
CA MET A 257 -3.75 12.60 -22.27
C MET A 257 -2.84 13.43 -23.17
N ASP A 258 -2.66 14.71 -22.86
CA ASP A 258 -1.72 15.62 -23.52
C ASP A 258 -0.41 15.72 -22.72
N GLU A 259 0.72 15.37 -23.35
CA GLU A 259 2.03 15.42 -22.70
C GLU A 259 2.44 16.84 -22.29
N GLY A 260 2.13 17.82 -23.15
CA GLY A 260 2.42 19.22 -22.90
C GLY A 260 1.73 19.69 -21.63
N ARG A 261 0.46 19.34 -21.48
CA ARG A 261 -0.38 19.67 -20.33
C ARG A 261 0.05 18.93 -19.06
N ALA A 262 0.38 17.63 -19.15
CA ALA A 262 0.93 16.87 -18.01
C ALA A 262 2.18 17.57 -17.44
N ARG A 263 3.11 17.92 -18.33
CA ARG A 263 4.36 18.59 -17.98
C ARG A 263 4.12 20.02 -17.46
N GLU A 264 3.16 20.74 -18.03
CA GLU A 264 2.83 22.10 -17.61
C GLU A 264 2.27 22.14 -16.19
N LEU A 265 1.31 21.26 -15.87
CA LEU A 265 0.76 21.09 -14.51
C LEU A 265 1.86 20.72 -13.50
N ALA A 266 2.75 19.78 -13.87
CA ALA A 266 3.88 19.40 -13.02
C ALA A 266 4.86 20.57 -12.80
N ASN A 267 5.16 21.36 -13.83
CA ASN A 267 5.99 22.57 -13.69
C ASN A 267 5.29 23.64 -12.83
N ALA A 268 3.97 23.84 -12.99
CA ALA A 268 3.21 24.78 -12.18
C ALA A 268 3.27 24.40 -10.70
N GLY A 269 3.04 23.12 -10.38
CA GLY A 269 3.23 22.59 -9.03
C GLY A 269 4.64 22.82 -8.50
N ALA A 270 5.67 22.51 -9.29
CA ALA A 270 7.05 22.70 -8.86
C ALA A 270 7.37 24.16 -8.54
N ASN A 271 6.91 25.10 -9.37
CA ASN A 271 7.16 26.53 -9.14
C ASN A 271 6.34 27.04 -7.96
N TRP A 272 5.08 26.64 -7.81
CA TRP A 272 4.26 27.03 -6.67
C TRP A 272 4.89 26.54 -5.35
N PHE A 273 5.11 25.24 -5.21
CA PHE A 273 5.58 24.66 -3.96
C PHE A 273 7.05 24.94 -3.65
N ALA A 274 7.89 25.21 -4.65
CA ALA A 274 9.29 25.60 -4.42
C ALA A 274 9.47 27.12 -4.20
N THR A 275 8.42 27.95 -4.28
CA THR A 275 8.51 29.40 -4.03
C THR A 275 8.16 29.81 -2.60
N ALA A 276 7.29 29.07 -1.92
CA ALA A 276 6.74 29.49 -0.65
C ALA A 276 7.74 29.24 0.50
N GLU A 277 7.77 30.13 1.49
CA GLU A 277 8.45 29.88 2.78
C GLU A 277 7.98 28.57 3.41
N GLN A 278 6.74 28.20 3.11
CA GLN A 278 6.09 26.95 3.49
C GLN A 278 5.33 26.39 2.27
N ALA A 279 5.73 25.22 1.78
CA ALA A 279 5.10 24.62 0.60
C ALA A 279 3.62 24.30 0.81
N LEU A 280 3.26 23.82 2.00
CA LEU A 280 1.89 23.52 2.38
C LEU A 280 1.65 23.85 3.86
N TRP A 281 0.46 24.36 4.14
CA TRP A 281 0.02 24.73 5.49
C TRP A 281 -0.68 23.53 6.12
N LEU A 282 0.11 22.69 6.81
CA LEU A 282 -0.35 21.44 7.42
C LEU A 282 -0.70 21.58 8.91
N ASP A 283 -0.43 22.73 9.52
CA ASP A 283 -0.52 23.01 10.95
C ASP A 283 -1.96 23.09 11.47
N GLN A 284 -2.92 23.40 10.60
CA GLN A 284 -4.34 23.43 10.96
C GLN A 284 -5.06 22.10 10.69
N THR A 285 -4.37 21.12 10.12
CA THR A 285 -4.95 19.81 9.81
C THR A 285 -4.89 18.93 11.07
N VAL A 286 -5.89 19.11 11.93
CA VAL A 286 -6.08 18.37 13.18
C VAL A 286 -7.36 17.55 13.11
N PRO A 287 -7.37 16.31 13.64
CA PRO A 287 -8.56 15.48 13.57
C PRO A 287 -9.67 16.02 14.47
N GLY A 288 -10.93 15.83 14.06
CA GLY A 288 -12.08 16.18 14.89
C GLY A 288 -12.27 15.23 16.07
N GLU A 289 -12.19 13.92 15.80
CA GLU A 289 -12.24 12.85 16.80
C GLU A 289 -11.24 11.76 16.44
N ILE A 290 -10.53 11.23 17.43
CA ILE A 290 -9.64 10.07 17.23
C ILE A 290 -10.49 8.81 17.45
N PRO A 291 -10.72 7.97 16.41
CA PRO A 291 -11.50 6.75 16.57
C PRO A 291 -10.79 5.77 17.51
N GLU A 292 -11.59 4.97 18.22
CA GLU A 292 -11.05 3.79 18.91
C GLU A 292 -10.41 2.85 17.88
N TRP A 293 -9.22 2.36 18.21
CA TRP A 293 -8.52 1.39 17.39
C TRP A 293 -7.73 0.41 18.26
N ARG A 294 -7.47 -0.77 17.70
CA ARG A 294 -6.69 -1.83 18.33
C ARG A 294 -6.08 -2.73 17.27
N SER A 295 -4.81 -3.05 17.40
CA SER A 295 -4.11 -4.01 16.53
C SER A 295 -3.17 -4.82 17.39
N GLU A 296 -3.57 -6.05 17.71
CA GLU A 296 -2.83 -6.86 18.68
C GLU A 296 -2.97 -8.37 18.44
N GLU A 297 -1.93 -9.09 18.82
CA GLU A 297 -1.95 -10.54 18.91
C GLU A 297 -2.70 -10.96 20.17
N LEU A 298 -3.56 -11.97 20.04
CA LEU A 298 -4.37 -12.53 21.12
C LEU A 298 -4.03 -14.01 21.34
N THR A 299 -4.18 -14.46 22.57
CA THR A 299 -4.33 -15.90 22.85
C THR A 299 -5.68 -16.40 22.32
N LEU A 300 -5.82 -17.72 22.13
CA LEU A 300 -7.10 -18.31 21.70
C LEU A 300 -8.23 -18.02 22.68
N THR A 301 -7.93 -17.98 23.98
CA THR A 301 -8.94 -17.67 25.01
C THR A 301 -9.42 -16.23 24.88
N GLU A 302 -8.52 -15.26 24.73
CA GLU A 302 -8.88 -13.85 24.52
C GLU A 302 -9.65 -13.66 23.21
N ALA A 303 -9.19 -14.27 22.12
CA ALA A 303 -9.87 -14.22 20.82
C ALA A 303 -11.31 -14.74 20.90
N ARG A 304 -11.58 -15.77 21.71
CA ARG A 304 -12.94 -16.30 21.93
C ARG A 304 -13.82 -15.41 22.81
N THR A 305 -13.23 -14.54 23.61
CA THR A 305 -13.97 -13.56 24.42
C THR A 305 -14.33 -12.29 23.65
N GLU A 306 -13.65 -12.01 22.54
CA GLU A 306 -14.03 -10.94 21.61
C GLU A 306 -15.46 -11.14 21.08
N GLU A 307 -16.13 -10.05 20.73
CA GLU A 307 -17.49 -10.12 20.18
C GLU A 307 -17.55 -10.92 18.87
N LEU A 308 -16.49 -10.86 18.05
CA LEU A 308 -16.33 -11.65 16.83
C LEU A 308 -15.89 -13.10 17.12
N GLY A 309 -15.39 -13.37 18.33
CA GLY A 309 -14.88 -14.67 18.75
C GLY A 309 -15.92 -15.79 18.71
N ARG A 310 -17.20 -15.45 18.86
CA ARG A 310 -18.33 -16.40 18.75
C ARG A 310 -18.52 -17.01 17.35
N TYR A 311 -17.90 -16.44 16.32
CA TYR A 311 -17.95 -16.93 14.95
C TYR A 311 -16.73 -17.77 14.55
N LEU A 312 -15.72 -17.85 15.42
CA LEU A 312 -14.62 -18.80 15.26
C LEU A 312 -15.14 -20.23 15.45
N PRO A 313 -14.50 -21.22 14.81
CA PRO A 313 -14.87 -22.63 15.01
C PRO A 313 -14.75 -23.02 16.49
N GLU A 314 -15.80 -23.67 17.01
CA GLU A 314 -15.82 -24.17 18.39
C GLU A 314 -14.69 -25.18 18.63
N SER A 315 -14.42 -26.02 17.63
CA SER A 315 -13.29 -26.92 17.59
C SER A 315 -12.71 -27.01 16.18
N VAL A 316 -11.40 -27.27 16.11
CA VAL A 316 -10.73 -27.65 14.85
C VAL A 316 -10.48 -29.15 14.84
N PRO A 317 -10.30 -29.76 13.66
CA PRO A 317 -9.98 -31.18 13.55
C PRO A 317 -8.83 -31.64 14.46
N ALA A 318 -8.90 -32.87 14.93
CA ALA A 318 -7.91 -33.42 15.84
C ALA A 318 -6.47 -33.33 15.29
N GLY A 319 -5.55 -32.92 16.16
CA GLY A 319 -4.12 -32.77 15.86
C GLY A 319 -3.71 -31.41 15.31
N TYR A 320 -4.65 -30.50 15.04
CA TYR A 320 -4.33 -29.09 14.83
C TYR A 320 -4.08 -28.40 16.17
N SER A 321 -3.00 -27.61 16.23
CA SER A 321 -2.64 -26.79 17.39
C SER A 321 -2.85 -25.33 17.05
N PHE A 322 -3.30 -24.55 18.04
CA PHE A 322 -3.40 -23.10 17.90
C PHE A 322 -2.02 -22.49 17.65
N GLU A 323 -1.94 -21.58 16.68
CA GLU A 323 -0.71 -20.88 16.30
C GLU A 323 -0.75 -19.43 16.78
N TRP A 324 -1.74 -18.66 16.34
CA TRP A 324 -1.93 -17.25 16.71
C TRP A 324 -3.38 -16.81 16.50
N ALA A 325 -3.76 -15.70 17.13
CA ALA A 325 -4.95 -14.93 16.79
C ALA A 325 -4.59 -13.44 16.75
N TRP A 326 -5.30 -12.66 15.93
CA TRP A 326 -5.04 -11.24 15.75
C TRP A 326 -6.35 -10.47 15.70
N ARG A 327 -6.43 -9.38 16.48
CA ARG A 327 -7.57 -8.49 16.51
C ARG A 327 -7.20 -7.17 15.86
N GLU A 328 -7.98 -6.75 14.87
CA GLU A 328 -7.86 -5.46 14.21
C GLU A 328 -9.18 -4.69 14.30
N LEU A 329 -9.13 -3.53 14.93
CA LEU A 329 -10.22 -2.58 15.10
C LEU A 329 -9.73 -1.18 14.69
N GLY A 330 -10.54 -0.44 13.92
CA GLY A 330 -10.29 0.93 13.52
C GLY A 330 -11.25 1.39 12.41
N GLN A 331 -11.03 2.58 11.86
CA GLN A 331 -11.89 3.09 10.78
C GLN A 331 -11.86 2.17 9.54
N GLY A 332 -13.02 1.61 9.18
CA GLY A 332 -13.15 0.64 8.09
C GLY A 332 -12.45 -0.70 8.35
N ARG A 333 -12.09 -0.99 9.61
CA ARG A 333 -11.40 -2.21 10.02
C ARG A 333 -12.07 -2.79 11.26
N ASP A 334 -12.74 -3.92 11.10
CA ASP A 334 -13.29 -4.67 12.22
C ASP A 334 -13.21 -6.18 11.91
N TRP A 335 -12.07 -6.78 12.25
CA TRP A 335 -11.85 -8.20 12.03
C TRP A 335 -11.05 -8.89 13.13
N LEU A 336 -11.26 -10.21 13.21
CA LEU A 336 -10.56 -11.13 14.09
C LEU A 336 -10.10 -12.32 13.27
N SER A 337 -8.80 -12.60 13.29
CA SER A 337 -8.22 -13.77 12.62
C SER A 337 -7.70 -14.76 13.66
N ALA A 338 -7.81 -16.05 13.37
CA ALA A 338 -7.21 -17.10 14.17
C ALA A 338 -6.70 -18.22 13.27
N ARG A 339 -5.53 -18.76 13.63
CA ARG A 339 -4.85 -19.80 12.84
C ARG A 339 -4.48 -21.01 13.69
N TRP A 340 -4.64 -22.17 13.08
CA TRP A 340 -4.22 -23.45 13.60
C TRP A 340 -3.40 -24.20 12.56
N ASN A 341 -2.41 -24.95 13.01
CA ASN A 341 -1.56 -25.74 12.12
C ASN A 341 -1.35 -27.19 12.61
N ARG A 342 -0.96 -28.04 11.65
CA ARG A 342 -0.47 -29.40 11.89
C ARG A 342 0.63 -29.70 10.87
N GLY A 343 1.86 -29.29 11.18
CA GLY A 343 2.96 -29.34 10.21
C GLY A 343 2.73 -28.33 9.09
N LEU A 344 2.67 -28.79 7.83
CA LEU A 344 2.42 -27.93 6.66
C LEU A 344 0.93 -27.71 6.35
N ARG A 345 0.04 -28.27 7.18
CA ARG A 345 -1.40 -28.13 7.06
C ARG A 345 -1.90 -26.98 7.92
N GLU A 346 -2.85 -26.21 7.41
CA GLU A 346 -3.32 -25.00 8.06
C GLU A 346 -4.84 -24.85 7.99
N ILE A 347 -5.39 -24.23 9.03
CA ILE A 347 -6.74 -23.69 9.06
C ILE A 347 -6.59 -22.26 9.56
N GLU A 348 -7.01 -21.30 8.76
CA GLU A 348 -7.05 -19.90 9.12
C GLU A 348 -8.48 -19.41 8.95
N VAL A 349 -9.00 -18.71 9.95
CA VAL A 349 -10.35 -18.17 9.94
C VAL A 349 -10.25 -16.68 10.21
N THR A 350 -10.79 -15.88 9.29
CA THR A 350 -10.90 -14.43 9.43
C THR A 350 -12.37 -14.06 9.49
N VAL A 351 -12.78 -13.50 10.61
CA VAL A 351 -14.14 -13.04 10.89
C VAL A 351 -14.18 -11.53 10.70
N THR A 352 -15.11 -11.03 9.88
CA THR A 352 -15.27 -9.61 9.56
C THR A 352 -16.73 -9.19 9.73
N ARG A 353 -16.97 -8.01 10.32
CA ARG A 353 -18.34 -7.45 10.42
C ARG A 353 -18.75 -6.75 9.14
N GLU A 354 -17.88 -5.87 8.66
CA GLU A 354 -18.02 -5.15 7.41
C GLU A 354 -16.72 -5.33 6.64
N GLY A 355 -16.79 -6.04 5.51
CA GLY A 355 -15.58 -6.41 4.80
C GLY A 355 -15.88 -7.12 3.49
N TYR A 356 -14.93 -6.98 2.56
CA TYR A 356 -14.90 -7.75 1.34
C TYR A 356 -14.51 -9.19 1.68
N SER A 357 -15.34 -10.15 1.26
CA SER A 357 -14.98 -11.56 1.20
C SER A 357 -14.45 -11.85 -0.20
N THR A 358 -13.36 -12.60 -0.33
CA THR A 358 -12.90 -13.01 -1.67
C THR A 358 -13.81 -14.08 -2.28
N GLU A 359 -14.57 -14.76 -1.43
CA GLU A 359 -15.50 -15.82 -1.80
C GLU A 359 -16.95 -15.36 -1.71
N ASP A 360 -17.82 -15.91 -2.55
CA ASP A 360 -19.27 -15.77 -2.40
C ASP A 360 -19.73 -16.55 -1.16
N PRO A 361 -20.18 -15.89 -0.07
CA PRO A 361 -20.35 -16.57 1.21
C PRO A 361 -21.59 -17.46 1.22
N ILE A 362 -21.44 -18.68 1.76
CA ILE A 362 -22.53 -19.62 1.99
C ILE A 362 -23.38 -19.08 3.15
N PRO A 363 -24.71 -18.92 3.00
CA PRO A 363 -25.57 -18.55 4.13
C PRO A 363 -25.44 -19.59 5.26
N ARG A 364 -25.34 -19.14 6.52
CA ARG A 364 -25.13 -20.06 7.65
C ARG A 364 -26.16 -21.18 7.75
N GLY A 365 -27.41 -20.93 7.34
CA GLY A 365 -28.47 -21.94 7.31
C GLY A 365 -28.28 -23.03 6.26
N ASP A 366 -27.47 -22.76 5.22
CA ASP A 366 -27.19 -23.66 4.10
C ASP A 366 -25.81 -24.31 4.21
N LEU A 367 -25.09 -24.03 5.31
CA LEU A 367 -23.76 -24.58 5.55
C LEU A 367 -23.85 -26.09 5.77
N THR A 368 -23.36 -26.85 4.80
CA THR A 368 -23.30 -28.32 4.83
C THR A 368 -21.90 -28.79 4.40
N ALA A 369 -21.56 -30.03 4.72
CA ALA A 369 -20.31 -30.64 4.28
C ALA A 369 -20.16 -30.61 2.75
N GLU A 370 -21.22 -30.90 2.02
CA GLU A 370 -21.25 -30.85 0.55
C GLU A 370 -21.01 -29.42 0.03
N ALA A 371 -21.65 -28.42 0.64
CA ALA A 371 -21.46 -27.02 0.28
C ALA A 371 -20.01 -26.55 0.52
N VAL A 372 -19.37 -27.00 1.60
CA VAL A 372 -17.95 -26.71 1.87
C VAL A 372 -17.05 -27.39 0.84
N LEU A 373 -17.21 -28.70 0.63
CA LEU A 373 -16.37 -29.46 -0.31
C LEU A 373 -16.51 -28.95 -1.75
N ALA A 374 -17.68 -28.44 -2.13
CA ALA A 374 -17.90 -27.82 -3.45
C ALA A 374 -17.08 -26.53 -3.67
N ARG A 375 -16.54 -25.92 -2.62
CA ARG A 375 -15.66 -24.73 -2.70
C ARG A 375 -14.18 -25.05 -2.63
N LEU A 376 -13.83 -26.28 -2.25
CA LEU A 376 -12.46 -26.71 -2.06
C LEU A 376 -11.99 -27.54 -3.26
N GLU A 377 -10.68 -27.61 -3.43
CA GLU A 377 -10.03 -28.47 -4.42
C GLU A 377 -9.19 -29.53 -3.70
N TYR A 378 -9.31 -30.78 -4.13
CA TYR A 378 -8.45 -31.85 -3.65
C TYR A 378 -7.14 -31.87 -4.45
N VAL A 379 -6.01 -31.74 -3.77
CA VAL A 379 -4.68 -31.71 -4.38
C VAL A 379 -3.84 -32.88 -3.87
N ASP A 380 -3.27 -33.68 -4.77
CA ASP A 380 -2.45 -34.86 -4.45
C ASP A 380 -1.09 -34.92 -5.18
N SER A 381 -0.80 -33.95 -6.05
CA SER A 381 0.34 -34.00 -6.98
C SER A 381 1.51 -33.10 -6.60
N ASP A 382 1.39 -32.30 -5.54
CA ASP A 382 2.44 -31.36 -5.11
C ASP A 382 3.60 -32.07 -4.40
N ALA A 383 4.76 -32.07 -5.06
CA ALA A 383 5.98 -32.65 -4.53
C ALA A 383 6.43 -31.92 -3.24
N GLY A 384 6.50 -32.66 -2.14
CA GLY A 384 6.92 -32.15 -0.83
C GLY A 384 5.77 -31.69 0.07
N ASP A 385 4.51 -31.85 -0.37
CA ASP A 385 3.32 -31.55 0.43
C ASP A 385 2.45 -32.80 0.60
N ALA A 386 1.58 -32.81 1.62
CA ALA A 386 0.63 -33.90 1.83
C ALA A 386 -0.60 -33.71 0.93
N PRO A 387 -1.16 -34.82 0.39
CA PRO A 387 -2.46 -34.77 -0.26
C PRO A 387 -3.56 -34.28 0.68
N GLY A 388 -4.52 -33.53 0.15
CA GLY A 388 -5.69 -33.07 0.90
C GLY A 388 -6.45 -31.94 0.22
N TRP A 389 -7.60 -31.60 0.81
CA TRP A 389 -8.43 -30.47 0.40
C TRP A 389 -7.75 -29.15 0.75
N ARG A 390 -7.80 -28.22 -0.21
CA ARG A 390 -7.19 -26.89 -0.14
C ARG A 390 -8.14 -25.87 -0.77
N GLY A 391 -8.07 -24.63 -0.33
CA GLY A 391 -8.85 -23.54 -0.91
C GLY A 391 -9.45 -22.65 0.17
N ARG A 392 -10.46 -21.89 -0.25
CA ARG A 392 -11.16 -20.95 0.61
C ARG A 392 -12.67 -21.16 0.51
N PHE A 393 -13.36 -20.88 1.59
CA PHE A 393 -14.81 -20.71 1.57
C PHE A 393 -15.21 -19.67 2.61
N ALA A 394 -16.34 -19.00 2.41
CA ALA A 394 -16.86 -18.04 3.37
C ALA A 394 -18.26 -18.42 3.85
N VAL A 395 -18.58 -18.03 5.07
CA VAL A 395 -19.89 -18.24 5.70
C VAL A 395 -20.48 -16.90 6.12
N ARG A 396 -21.72 -16.62 5.70
CA ARG A 396 -22.46 -15.40 6.09
C ARG A 396 -23.44 -15.72 7.22
N TYR A 397 -23.29 -15.03 8.35
CA TYR A 397 -24.20 -15.13 9.49
C TYR A 397 -25.39 -14.16 9.35
N PRO A 398 -26.53 -14.44 10.02
CA PRO A 398 -27.75 -13.63 9.89
C PRO A 398 -27.62 -12.16 10.29
N ASP A 399 -26.63 -11.83 11.14
CA ASP A 399 -26.35 -10.47 11.61
C ASP A 399 -25.38 -9.71 10.68
N GLY A 400 -25.02 -10.28 9.53
CA GLY A 400 -24.17 -9.66 8.52
C GLY A 400 -22.69 -10.04 8.63
N VAL A 401 -22.25 -10.62 9.75
CA VAL A 401 -20.86 -11.04 9.95
C VAL A 401 -20.49 -12.15 8.97
N THR A 402 -19.27 -12.10 8.44
CA THR A 402 -18.72 -13.13 7.55
C THR A 402 -17.51 -13.80 8.20
N ALA A 403 -17.44 -15.14 8.13
CA ALA A 403 -16.23 -15.89 8.47
C ALA A 403 -15.65 -16.51 7.20
N GLU A 404 -14.47 -16.08 6.78
CA GLU A 404 -13.71 -16.66 5.67
C GLU A 404 -12.70 -17.68 6.22
N TYR A 405 -12.73 -18.88 5.66
CA TYR A 405 -11.85 -19.98 6.00
C TYR A 405 -10.84 -20.17 4.86
N ALA A 406 -9.56 -20.17 5.20
CA ALA A 406 -8.49 -20.65 4.33
C ALA A 406 -7.98 -21.98 4.87
N VAL A 407 -8.01 -23.02 4.05
CA VAL A 407 -7.65 -24.38 4.45
C VAL A 407 -6.57 -24.97 3.57
N LYS A 408 -5.67 -25.74 4.18
CA LYS A 408 -4.64 -26.49 3.47
C LYS A 408 -4.43 -27.87 4.05
N GLY A 409 -4.67 -28.90 3.23
CA GLY A 409 -4.28 -30.27 3.51
C GLY A 409 -5.20 -31.00 4.49
N LEU A 410 -6.51 -30.67 4.49
CA LEU A 410 -7.53 -31.39 5.25
C LEU A 410 -7.92 -32.70 4.56
N SER A 411 -8.30 -33.73 5.32
CA SER A 411 -9.08 -34.83 4.75
C SER A 411 -10.51 -34.38 4.46
N GLU A 412 -11.26 -35.15 3.67
CA GLU A 412 -12.67 -34.87 3.37
C GLU A 412 -13.52 -34.74 4.64
N GLU A 413 -13.39 -35.70 5.57
CA GLU A 413 -14.06 -35.67 6.87
C GLU A 413 -13.71 -34.43 7.70
N GLN A 414 -12.44 -34.00 7.65
CA GLN A 414 -11.97 -32.82 8.38
C GLN A 414 -12.48 -31.51 7.76
N ALA A 415 -12.56 -31.44 6.44
CA ALA A 415 -13.16 -30.30 5.74
C ALA A 415 -14.67 -30.24 6.01
N ALA A 416 -15.36 -31.38 5.95
CA ALA A 416 -16.77 -31.51 6.29
C ALA A 416 -17.07 -31.12 7.74
N ALA A 417 -16.16 -31.43 8.68
CA ALA A 417 -16.31 -31.09 10.09
C ALA A 417 -16.34 -29.57 10.35
N LEU A 418 -15.77 -28.75 9.47
CA LEU A 418 -15.81 -27.28 9.57
C LEU A 418 -17.20 -26.69 9.27
N ALA A 419 -18.14 -27.50 8.76
CA ALA A 419 -19.52 -27.08 8.50
C ALA A 419 -20.44 -27.16 9.73
N ASN A 420 -20.00 -27.84 10.80
CA ASN A 420 -20.75 -28.04 12.05
C ASN A 420 -20.26 -27.08 13.12
#